data_AF-A0AAE1QNS7-F1
#
_entry.id   AF-A0AAE1QNS7-F1
#
_cell.length_a   1.000
_cell.length_b   1.000
_cell.length_c   1.000
_cell.angle_alpha   90.00
_cell.angle_beta   90.00
_cell.angle_gamma   90.00
#
_symmetry.space_group_name_H-M   'P 1'
#
loop_
_entity.id
_entity.type
_entity.pdbx_description
1 polymer ?
#
loop_
_entity_poly.entity_id
_entity_poly.type
_entity_poly.pdbx_seq_one_letter_code
_entity_poly.pdbx_strand_id
1 'polypeptide(L)'
;MFDEQIIELLESHVKLQRPFESKLYILVEMSGTSINEMENQFCNLIEHLMDKNLIHNGTYSSELTKMKKLWELRERIAEVLGSNGYCFKYDISIPLKEYYDLVEILRERLKSNKKVTSISGYGHIGDSNLHLSVTCDKFYESVKNEIEPFVYEWVSERNGSVSSEHGLGLKRNNHIHYSKSPEAIDLMKKIKKILDPKLLLNPQKMMNFK
;
A
#
# COMPACT_ATOMS: atom_id res chain seq x y z
N MET A 1 -6.76 0.43 5.23
CA MET A 1 -6.29 1.55 6.05
C MET A 1 -5.65 2.60 5.15
N PHE A 2 -5.77 3.88 5.48
CA PHE A 2 -5.07 5.00 4.84
C PHE A 2 -4.89 6.14 5.86
N ASP A 3 -3.89 6.98 5.65
CA ASP A 3 -3.49 8.03 6.59
C ASP A 3 -4.08 9.42 6.28
N GLU A 4 -3.87 10.35 7.20
CA GLU A 4 -4.33 11.74 7.09
C GLU A 4 -3.76 12.47 5.87
N GLN A 5 -2.49 12.25 5.52
CA GLN A 5 -1.89 12.89 4.33
C GLN A 5 -2.63 12.49 3.06
N ILE A 6 -3.09 11.24 2.97
CA ILE A 6 -3.92 10.79 1.85
C ILE A 6 -5.29 11.48 1.85
N ILE A 7 -5.93 11.64 3.01
CA ILE A 7 -7.21 12.36 3.09
C ILE A 7 -7.06 13.82 2.64
N GLU A 8 -6.01 14.52 3.07
CA GLU A 8 -5.72 15.89 2.64
C GLU A 8 -5.53 16.00 1.12
N LEU A 9 -4.86 15.01 0.53
CA LEU A 9 -4.70 14.92 -0.93
C LEU A 9 -6.05 14.71 -1.63
N LEU A 10 -6.91 13.83 -1.09
CA LEU A 10 -8.24 13.58 -1.65
C LEU A 10 -9.13 14.84 -1.58
N GLU A 11 -9.11 15.55 -0.47
CA GLU A 11 -9.87 16.80 -0.30
C GLU A 11 -9.43 17.87 -1.30
N SER A 12 -8.12 18.09 -1.42
CA SER A 12 -7.56 19.14 -2.27
C SER A 12 -7.72 18.87 -3.77
N HIS A 13 -7.59 17.62 -4.22
CA HIS A 13 -7.54 17.29 -5.65
C HIS A 13 -8.85 16.77 -6.21
N VAL A 14 -9.63 16.06 -5.40
CA VAL A 14 -10.86 15.40 -5.86
C VAL A 14 -12.12 15.84 -5.12
N LYS A 15 -11.99 16.80 -4.20
CA LYS A 15 -13.09 17.45 -3.46
C LYS A 15 -13.97 16.45 -2.69
N LEU A 16 -13.40 15.32 -2.29
CA LEU A 16 -14.05 14.38 -1.39
C LEU A 16 -13.92 14.90 0.04
N GLN A 17 -15.02 14.98 0.78
CA GLN A 17 -14.99 15.43 2.17
C GLN A 17 -14.55 14.30 3.11
N ARG A 18 -13.63 14.59 4.04
CA ARG A 18 -13.33 13.65 5.12
C ARG A 18 -14.56 13.42 6.00
N PRO A 19 -14.79 12.18 6.49
CA PRO A 19 -15.94 11.90 7.34
C PRO A 19 -15.78 12.47 8.76
N PHE A 20 -14.55 12.55 9.26
CA PHE A 20 -14.16 13.08 10.57
C PHE A 20 -12.65 13.29 10.62
N GLU A 21 -12.16 14.01 11.63
CA GLU A 21 -10.72 14.23 11.86
C GLU A 21 -10.06 13.00 12.52
N SER A 22 -8.97 12.51 11.93
CA SER A 22 -8.15 11.40 12.47
C SER A 22 -6.80 11.31 11.74
N LYS A 23 -5.79 10.77 12.41
CA LYS A 23 -4.49 10.47 11.79
C LYS A 23 -4.51 9.25 10.87
N LEU A 24 -5.39 8.30 11.19
CA LEU A 24 -5.54 7.02 10.49
C LEU A 24 -7.01 6.69 10.31
N TYR A 25 -7.32 6.12 9.15
CA TYR A 25 -8.67 5.70 8.78
C TYR A 25 -8.66 4.22 8.38
N ILE A 26 -9.68 3.50 8.83
CA ILE A 26 -9.92 2.11 8.46
C ILE A 26 -11.30 2.03 7.82
N LEU A 27 -11.34 1.57 6.58
CA LEU A 27 -12.59 1.21 5.90
C LEU A 27 -12.81 -0.29 6.10
N VAL A 28 -13.99 -0.64 6.61
CA VAL A 28 -14.43 -2.02 6.83
C VAL A 28 -15.70 -2.25 6.01
N GLU A 29 -15.73 -3.33 5.25
CA GLU A 29 -16.94 -3.80 4.57
C GLU A 29 -17.32 -5.17 5.13
N MET A 30 -18.61 -5.37 5.37
CA MET A 30 -19.19 -6.65 5.75
C MET A 30 -20.18 -7.09 4.69
N SER A 31 -20.11 -8.38 4.33
CA SER A 31 -21.01 -9.02 3.38
C SER A 31 -21.54 -10.31 4.00
N GLY A 32 -22.83 -10.57 3.82
CA GLY A 32 -23.52 -11.68 4.47
C GLY A 32 -24.98 -11.80 4.04
N THR A 33 -25.68 -12.77 4.61
CA THR A 33 -27.02 -13.19 4.17
C THR A 33 -28.17 -12.46 4.86
N SER A 34 -27.91 -11.83 6.01
CA SER A 34 -28.91 -11.09 6.80
C SER A 34 -28.37 -9.73 7.19
N ILE A 35 -28.99 -8.67 6.65
CA ILE A 35 -28.59 -7.28 6.91
C ILE A 35 -28.73 -6.96 8.40
N ASN A 36 -29.85 -7.34 9.02
CA ASN A 36 -30.12 -7.05 10.43
C ASN A 36 -29.09 -7.72 11.36
N GLU A 37 -28.69 -8.96 11.08
CA GLU A 37 -27.70 -9.66 11.89
C GLU A 37 -26.31 -9.03 11.75
N MET A 38 -25.92 -8.66 10.52
CA MET A 38 -24.65 -7.97 10.27
C MET A 38 -24.61 -6.60 10.92
N GLU A 39 -25.69 -5.81 10.82
CA GLU A 39 -25.77 -4.50 11.47
C GLU A 39 -25.63 -4.62 12.98
N ASN A 40 -26.31 -5.59 13.61
CA ASN A 40 -26.16 -5.85 15.05
C ASN A 40 -24.72 -6.25 15.42
N GLN A 41 -24.09 -7.15 14.67
CA GLN A 41 -22.70 -7.56 14.91
C GLN A 41 -21.73 -6.39 14.75
N PHE A 42 -21.92 -5.57 13.72
CA PHE A 42 -21.10 -4.40 13.46
C PHE A 42 -21.24 -3.36 14.57
N CYS A 43 -22.46 -3.00 14.96
CA CYS A 43 -22.70 -2.06 16.06
C CYS A 43 -22.06 -2.53 17.36
N ASN A 44 -22.25 -3.79 17.75
CA ASN A 44 -21.63 -4.37 18.94
C ASN A 44 -20.09 -4.30 18.90
N LEU A 45 -19.49 -4.54 17.73
CA LEU A 45 -18.03 -4.42 17.55
C LEU A 45 -17.59 -2.97 17.73
N ILE A 46 -18.26 -2.01 17.09
CA ILE A 46 -17.92 -0.59 17.18
C ILE A 46 -18.07 -0.06 18.61
N GLU A 47 -19.17 -0.39 19.29
CA GLU A 47 -19.38 -0.05 20.70
C GLU A 47 -18.23 -0.58 21.57
N HIS A 48 -17.88 -1.87 21.41
CA HIS A 48 -16.77 -2.48 22.15
C HIS A 48 -15.41 -1.78 21.89
N LEU A 49 -15.14 -1.37 20.65
CA LEU A 49 -13.91 -0.67 20.28
C LEU A 49 -13.89 0.77 20.80
N MET A 50 -15.05 1.45 20.83
CA MET A 50 -15.22 2.78 21.42
C MET A 50 -15.03 2.74 22.94
N ASP A 51 -15.62 1.77 23.63
CA ASP A 51 -15.48 1.59 25.09
C ASP A 51 -14.02 1.38 25.50
N LYS A 52 -13.23 0.71 24.64
CA LYS A 52 -11.79 0.52 24.82
C LYS A 52 -10.94 1.72 24.39
N ASN A 53 -11.56 2.80 23.91
CA ASN A 53 -10.90 3.98 23.34
C ASN A 53 -9.94 3.64 22.19
N LEU A 54 -10.21 2.57 21.43
CA LEU A 54 -9.40 2.14 20.28
C LEU A 54 -9.81 2.85 18.99
N ILE A 55 -11.07 3.30 18.92
CA ILE A 55 -11.58 4.13 17.83
C ILE A 55 -12.18 5.41 18.42
N HIS A 56 -11.87 6.55 17.80
CA HIS A 56 -12.34 7.86 18.26
C HIS A 56 -13.69 8.25 17.66
N ASN A 57 -13.92 7.87 16.41
CA ASN A 57 -15.10 8.23 15.65
C ASN A 57 -15.35 7.21 14.55
N GLY A 58 -16.57 7.17 14.02
CA GLY A 58 -16.98 6.25 12.98
C GLY A 58 -18.23 6.73 12.25
N THR A 59 -18.34 6.35 10.99
CA THR A 59 -19.56 6.48 10.21
C THR A 59 -19.78 5.18 9.46
N TYR A 60 -21.04 4.78 9.30
CA TYR A 60 -21.39 3.58 8.56
C TYR A 60 -22.69 3.80 7.78
N SER A 61 -22.92 2.99 6.76
CA SER A 61 -24.15 3.01 5.99
C SER A 61 -24.34 1.68 5.27
N SER A 62 -25.57 1.16 5.28
CA SER A 62 -26.04 0.07 4.43
C SER A 62 -26.66 0.55 3.11
N GLU A 63 -26.82 1.87 2.93
CA GLU A 63 -27.28 2.47 1.67
C GLU A 63 -26.16 2.48 0.60
N LEU A 64 -26.41 1.82 -0.54
CA LEU A 64 -25.44 1.67 -1.64
C LEU A 64 -24.78 2.99 -2.08
N THR A 65 -25.55 4.07 -2.20
CA THR A 65 -25.03 5.37 -2.65
C THR A 65 -24.02 5.95 -1.65
N LYS A 66 -24.28 5.81 -0.35
CA LYS A 66 -23.36 6.26 0.71
C LYS A 66 -22.16 5.33 0.85
N MET A 67 -22.36 4.01 0.70
CA MET A 67 -21.26 3.05 0.68
C MET A 67 -20.27 3.37 -0.44
N LYS A 68 -20.76 3.67 -1.66
CA LYS A 68 -19.91 4.09 -2.77
C LYS A 68 -19.08 5.33 -2.44
N LYS A 69 -19.67 6.34 -1.79
CA LYS A 69 -18.93 7.53 -1.36
C LYS A 69 -17.82 7.22 -0.34
N LEU A 70 -18.05 6.29 0.58
CA LEU A 70 -16.99 5.84 1.51
C LEU A 70 -15.89 5.08 0.77
N TRP A 71 -16.25 4.24 -0.20
CA TRP A 71 -15.30 3.52 -1.04
C TRP A 71 -14.48 4.44 -1.95
N GLU A 72 -15.07 5.51 -2.47
CA GLU A 72 -14.36 6.51 -3.27
C GLU A 72 -13.14 7.08 -2.54
N LEU A 73 -13.19 7.21 -1.20
CA LEU A 73 -12.02 7.62 -0.40
C LEU A 73 -10.85 6.64 -0.54
N ARG A 74 -11.12 5.32 -0.62
CA ARG A 74 -10.08 4.29 -0.77
C ARG A 74 -9.67 4.07 -2.22
N GLU A 75 -10.61 4.05 -3.15
CA GLU A 75 -10.36 3.71 -4.55
C GLU A 75 -9.61 4.82 -5.30
N ARG A 76 -9.85 6.09 -4.94
CA ARG A 76 -9.25 7.23 -5.64
C ARG A 76 -7.86 7.61 -5.14
N ILE A 77 -7.34 6.94 -4.12
CA ILE A 77 -5.99 7.21 -3.59
C ILE A 77 -4.92 7.10 -4.68
N ALA A 78 -4.96 6.01 -5.46
CA ALA A 78 -3.95 5.77 -6.49
C ALA A 78 -4.00 6.79 -7.64
N GLU A 79 -5.20 7.29 -7.96
CA GLU A 79 -5.46 8.36 -8.94
C GLU A 79 -4.81 9.66 -8.46
N VAL A 80 -5.13 10.09 -7.23
CA VAL A 80 -4.63 11.36 -6.68
C VAL A 80 -3.12 11.35 -6.49
N LEU A 81 -2.56 10.26 -5.99
CA LEU A 81 -1.11 10.11 -5.90
C LEU A 81 -0.43 10.12 -7.27
N GLY A 82 -1.13 9.70 -8.32
CA GLY A 82 -0.62 9.71 -9.70
C GLY A 82 -0.72 11.07 -10.39
N SER A 83 -1.67 11.92 -9.98
CA SER A 83 -1.86 13.26 -10.56
C SER A 83 -1.13 14.37 -9.81
N ASN A 84 -0.71 14.13 -8.56
CA ASN A 84 0.01 15.09 -7.73
C ASN A 84 1.55 15.00 -7.88
N GLY A 85 2.04 15.10 -9.11
CA GLY A 85 3.48 15.08 -9.43
C GLY A 85 4.04 13.67 -9.68
N TYR A 86 5.29 13.42 -9.27
CA TYR A 86 5.92 12.11 -9.37
C TYR A 86 5.77 11.31 -8.08
N CYS A 87 5.38 10.05 -8.19
CA CYS A 87 5.15 9.17 -7.04
C CYS A 87 6.04 7.92 -7.12
N PHE A 88 6.97 7.79 -6.17
CA PHE A 88 7.69 6.55 -5.93
C PHE A 88 6.77 5.58 -5.19
N LYS A 89 6.27 4.58 -5.92
CA LYS A 89 5.30 3.59 -5.43
C LYS A 89 5.96 2.26 -5.07
N TYR A 90 5.79 1.85 -3.83
CA TYR A 90 6.20 0.56 -3.28
C TYR A 90 4.94 -0.21 -2.85
N ASP A 91 4.89 -1.48 -3.21
CA ASP A 91 3.78 -2.38 -2.86
C ASP A 91 4.43 -3.58 -2.18
N ILE A 92 4.24 -3.69 -0.87
CA ILE A 92 5.04 -4.58 -0.01
C ILE A 92 4.15 -5.32 0.97
N SER A 93 4.63 -6.47 1.45
CA SER A 93 4.01 -7.22 2.54
C SER A 93 4.98 -7.26 3.72
N ILE A 94 4.52 -6.89 4.91
CA ILE A 94 5.35 -6.74 6.12
C ILE A 94 4.56 -7.20 7.35
N PRO A 95 5.21 -7.67 8.43
CA PRO A 95 4.49 -8.14 9.62
C PRO A 95 3.50 -7.10 10.16
N LEU A 96 2.27 -7.53 10.48
CA LEU A 96 1.18 -6.62 10.88
C LEU A 96 1.55 -5.69 12.05
N LYS A 97 2.37 -6.17 13.00
CA LYS A 97 2.82 -5.38 14.15
C LYS A 97 3.68 -4.17 13.77
N GLU A 98 4.33 -4.23 12.61
CA GLU A 98 5.24 -3.21 12.09
C GLU A 98 4.65 -2.56 10.82
N TYR A 99 3.36 -2.77 10.54
CA TYR A 99 2.71 -2.44 9.27
C TYR A 99 2.86 -0.98 8.85
N TYR A 100 2.97 -0.06 9.80
CA TYR A 100 3.08 1.38 9.49
C TYR A 100 4.45 1.97 9.85
N ASP A 101 5.33 1.19 10.47
CA ASP A 101 6.63 1.66 10.96
C ASP A 101 7.51 2.18 9.82
N LEU A 102 7.50 1.50 8.66
CA LEU A 102 8.28 1.93 7.50
C LEU A 102 7.90 3.33 7.01
N VAL A 103 6.62 3.70 7.11
CA VAL A 103 6.14 5.03 6.70
C VAL A 103 6.76 6.10 7.60
N GLU A 104 6.71 5.90 8.92
CA GLU A 104 7.29 6.82 9.91
C GLU A 104 8.82 6.88 9.81
N ILE A 105 9.48 5.73 9.61
CA ILE A 105 10.92 5.66 9.43
C ILE A 105 11.35 6.44 8.18
N LEU A 106 10.61 6.33 7.07
CA LEU A 106 10.89 7.10 5.87
C LEU A 106 10.61 8.59 6.06
N ARG A 107 9.55 8.95 6.80
CA ARG A 107 9.26 10.35 7.16
C ARG A 107 10.45 10.99 7.88
N GLU A 108 11.01 10.32 8.88
CA GLU A 108 12.18 10.82 9.59
C GLU A 108 13.45 10.79 8.71
N ARG A 109 13.67 9.72 7.95
CA ARG A 109 14.85 9.59 7.04
C ARG A 109 14.91 10.70 6.00
N LEU A 110 13.77 11.08 5.42
CA LEU A 110 13.68 12.05 4.33
C LEU A 110 13.26 13.44 4.80
N LYS A 111 13.14 13.68 6.11
CA LYS A 111 12.62 14.91 6.71
C LYS A 111 13.33 16.19 6.24
N SER A 112 14.64 16.13 6.01
CA SER A 112 15.42 17.27 5.53
C SER A 112 15.40 17.43 4.01
N ASN A 113 14.82 16.47 3.28
CA ASN A 113 14.81 16.46 1.83
C ASN A 113 13.65 17.30 1.28
N LYS A 114 13.94 18.58 0.98
CA LYS A 114 12.95 19.55 0.48
C LYS A 114 12.31 19.20 -0.88
N LYS A 115 12.79 18.16 -1.57
CA LYS A 115 12.20 17.67 -2.82
C LYS A 115 11.00 16.75 -2.58
N VAL A 116 10.94 16.12 -1.40
CA VAL A 116 9.85 15.24 -1.01
C VAL A 116 8.68 16.09 -0.52
N THR A 117 7.51 15.87 -1.12
CA THR A 117 6.29 16.63 -0.79
C THR A 117 5.41 15.90 0.22
N SER A 118 5.33 14.58 0.15
CA SER A 118 4.57 13.74 1.09
C SER A 118 5.12 12.32 1.11
N ILE A 119 4.96 11.65 2.25
CA ILE A 119 5.25 10.23 2.45
C ILE A 119 4.03 9.65 3.13
N SER A 120 3.33 8.75 2.44
CA SER A 120 2.07 8.21 2.89
C SER A 120 1.98 6.70 2.73
N GLY A 121 1.14 6.10 3.56
CA GLY A 121 0.88 4.68 3.58
C GLY A 121 -0.62 4.38 3.54
N TYR A 122 -1.00 3.43 2.71
CA TYR A 122 -2.35 2.87 2.68
C TYR A 122 -2.31 1.41 2.25
N GLY A 123 -3.42 0.68 2.41
CA GLY A 123 -3.52 -0.66 1.85
C GLY A 123 -4.40 -1.61 2.65
N HIS A 124 -4.15 -2.89 2.39
CA HIS A 124 -4.91 -4.03 2.84
C HIS A 124 -4.30 -4.56 4.13
N ILE A 125 -4.68 -3.91 5.25
CA ILE A 125 -4.16 -4.27 6.58
C ILE A 125 -4.48 -5.72 6.97
N GLY A 126 -5.63 -6.24 6.55
CA GLY A 126 -6.05 -7.63 6.81
C GLY A 126 -5.07 -8.67 6.24
N ASP A 127 -4.45 -8.36 5.11
CA ASP A 127 -3.51 -9.25 4.42
C ASP A 127 -2.05 -8.79 4.61
N SER A 128 -1.81 -7.84 5.51
CA SER A 128 -0.49 -7.27 5.79
C SER A 128 0.21 -6.65 4.56
N ASN A 129 -0.57 -6.10 3.64
CA ASN A 129 -0.08 -5.46 2.40
C ASN A 129 -0.16 -3.92 2.46
N LEU A 130 1.01 -3.28 2.52
CA LEU A 130 1.18 -1.83 2.51
C LEU A 130 1.56 -1.34 1.10
N HIS A 131 0.79 -0.36 0.61
CA HIS A 131 1.19 0.56 -0.45
C HIS A 131 1.84 1.79 0.18
N LEU A 132 3.14 1.90 0.02
CA LEU A 132 3.94 3.04 0.45
C LEU A 132 4.18 3.96 -0.75
N SER A 133 3.96 5.25 -0.54
CA SER A 133 4.13 6.28 -1.57
C SER A 133 5.00 7.42 -1.06
N VAL A 134 6.01 7.79 -1.84
CA VAL A 134 6.80 9.01 -1.64
C VAL A 134 6.58 9.92 -2.84
N THR A 135 6.02 11.10 -2.62
CA THR A 135 5.69 12.05 -3.70
C THR A 135 6.71 13.19 -3.79
N CYS A 136 6.90 13.68 -5.01
CA CYS A 136 7.74 14.82 -5.36
C CYS A 136 7.04 15.61 -6.48
N ASP A 137 7.47 16.85 -6.76
CA ASP A 137 6.97 17.60 -7.92
C ASP A 137 7.34 16.93 -9.26
N LYS A 138 8.50 16.27 -9.32
CA LYS A 138 8.98 15.49 -10.46
C LYS A 138 9.93 14.37 -10.01
N PHE A 139 10.40 13.58 -10.96
CA PHE A 139 11.39 12.54 -10.67
C PHE A 139 12.74 13.13 -10.25
N TYR A 140 13.31 12.59 -9.17
CA TYR A 140 14.68 12.87 -8.74
C TYR A 140 15.42 11.56 -8.44
N GLU A 141 16.52 11.33 -9.15
CA GLU A 141 17.40 10.18 -8.87
C GLU A 141 17.98 10.26 -7.44
N SER A 142 18.25 11.48 -6.92
CA SER A 142 18.74 11.65 -5.55
C SER A 142 17.75 11.11 -4.51
N VAL A 143 16.45 11.39 -4.70
CA VAL A 143 15.39 10.92 -3.78
C VAL A 143 15.27 9.41 -3.90
N LYS A 144 15.28 8.88 -5.13
CA LYS A 144 15.27 7.43 -5.37
C LYS A 144 16.42 6.73 -4.63
N ASN A 145 17.63 7.26 -4.70
CA ASN A 145 18.81 6.68 -4.04
C ASN A 145 18.76 6.77 -2.50
N GLU A 146 17.96 7.67 -1.94
CA GLU A 146 17.72 7.72 -0.49
C GLU A 146 16.69 6.67 -0.05
N ILE A 147 15.76 6.29 -0.94
CA ILE A 147 14.70 5.29 -0.71
C ILE A 147 15.17 3.86 -1.04
N GLU A 148 15.92 3.68 -2.12
CA GLU A 148 16.42 2.40 -2.63
C GLU A 148 17.94 2.32 -2.46
N PRO A 149 18.49 1.21 -1.92
CA PRO A 149 17.81 -0.06 -1.62
C PRO A 149 17.12 -0.13 -0.24
N PHE A 150 17.20 0.93 0.57
CA PHE A 150 16.76 0.94 1.96
C PHE A 150 15.38 0.30 2.21
N VAL A 151 14.36 0.65 1.43
CA VAL A 151 13.01 0.05 1.56
C VAL A 151 13.04 -1.46 1.35
N TYR A 152 13.77 -1.93 0.34
CA TYR A 152 13.83 -3.35 0.03
C TYR A 152 14.60 -4.14 1.09
N GLU A 153 15.69 -3.57 1.62
CA GLU A 153 16.46 -4.14 2.72
C GLU A 153 15.60 -4.25 3.99
N TRP A 154 14.92 -3.16 4.37
CA TRP A 154 14.06 -3.12 5.56
C TRP A 154 12.94 -4.17 5.51
N VAL A 155 12.34 -4.37 4.32
CA VAL A 155 11.33 -5.40 4.08
C VAL A 155 11.93 -6.80 4.16
N SER A 156 13.12 -7.00 3.59
CA SER A 156 13.82 -8.29 3.58
C SER A 156 14.20 -8.76 4.98
N GLU A 157 14.71 -7.86 5.82
CA GLU A 157 15.04 -8.14 7.23
C GLU A 157 13.86 -8.67 8.05
N ARG A 158 12.63 -8.36 7.62
CA ARG A 158 11.38 -8.79 8.25
C ARG A 158 10.74 -10.00 7.59
N ASN A 159 11.46 -10.66 6.68
CA ASN A 159 10.93 -11.74 5.84
C ASN A 159 9.68 -11.31 5.05
N GLY A 160 9.61 -10.03 4.67
CA GLY A 160 8.53 -9.47 3.90
C GLY A 160 8.65 -9.68 2.39
N SER A 161 7.63 -9.23 1.64
CA SER A 161 7.63 -9.24 0.18
C SER A 161 7.84 -7.83 -0.38
N VAL A 162 8.77 -7.66 -1.32
CA VAL A 162 8.98 -6.39 -2.06
C VAL A 162 7.99 -6.17 -3.21
N SER A 163 7.13 -7.16 -3.45
CA SER A 163 5.97 -7.04 -4.34
C SER A 163 4.86 -7.95 -3.83
N SER A 164 3.81 -7.36 -3.26
CA SER A 164 2.71 -8.11 -2.65
C SER A 164 1.72 -8.56 -3.73
N GLU A 165 1.19 -7.62 -4.51
CA GLU A 165 0.12 -7.87 -5.49
C GLU A 165 0.48 -7.41 -6.91
N HIS A 166 1.35 -6.40 -7.08
CA HIS A 166 1.63 -5.83 -8.39
C HIS A 166 2.60 -6.66 -9.25
N GLY A 167 3.20 -7.71 -8.68
CA GLY A 167 4.21 -8.52 -9.35
C GLY A 167 5.53 -7.77 -9.59
N LEU A 168 6.50 -8.43 -10.24
CA LEU A 168 7.83 -7.85 -10.41
C LEU A 168 7.87 -6.90 -11.60
N GLY A 169 7.53 -7.43 -12.79
CA GLY A 169 7.61 -6.68 -14.05
C GLY A 169 8.99 -6.02 -14.27
N LEU A 170 9.10 -5.21 -15.32
CA LEU A 170 10.39 -4.57 -15.64
C LEU A 170 10.93 -3.72 -14.48
N LYS A 171 10.04 -3.11 -13.68
CA LYS A 171 10.39 -2.18 -12.61
C LYS A 171 11.10 -2.85 -11.42
N ARG A 172 10.75 -4.10 -11.09
CA ARG A 172 11.23 -4.76 -9.86
C ARG A 172 11.96 -6.09 -10.09
N ASN A 173 12.24 -6.44 -11.35
CA ASN A 173 12.92 -7.68 -11.72
C ASN A 173 14.27 -7.90 -11.02
N ASN A 174 14.98 -6.83 -10.68
CA ASN A 174 16.28 -6.87 -10.02
C ASN A 174 16.16 -6.95 -8.49
N HIS A 175 14.97 -6.83 -7.92
CA HIS A 175 14.75 -6.80 -6.47
C HIS A 175 14.15 -8.11 -5.90
N ILE A 176 13.89 -9.12 -6.75
CA ILE A 176 13.31 -10.40 -6.33
C ILE A 176 14.09 -11.10 -5.20
N HIS A 177 15.41 -10.91 -5.15
CA HIS A 177 16.30 -11.52 -4.17
C HIS A 177 16.06 -11.05 -2.73
N TYR A 178 15.40 -9.91 -2.53
CA TYR A 178 14.99 -9.44 -1.20
C TYR A 178 13.86 -10.28 -0.60
N SER A 179 13.13 -11.06 -1.41
CA SER A 179 11.96 -11.81 -0.96
C SER A 179 11.96 -13.29 -1.36
N LYS A 180 12.92 -13.73 -2.19
CA LYS A 180 13.03 -15.13 -2.63
C LYS A 180 14.48 -15.58 -2.54
N SER A 181 14.66 -16.83 -2.10
CA SER A 181 15.97 -17.44 -2.01
C SER A 181 16.58 -17.65 -3.40
N PRO A 182 17.92 -17.75 -3.51
CA PRO A 182 18.60 -18.06 -4.76
C PRO A 182 18.08 -19.34 -5.43
N GLU A 183 17.74 -20.37 -4.64
CA GLU A 183 17.24 -21.66 -5.13
C GLU A 183 15.85 -21.52 -5.76
N ALA A 184 14.96 -20.75 -5.12
CA ALA A 184 13.63 -20.47 -5.66
C ALA A 184 13.74 -19.71 -6.99
N ILE A 185 14.63 -18.70 -7.06
CA ILE A 185 14.87 -17.92 -8.27
C ILE A 185 15.44 -18.82 -9.38
N ASP A 186 16.40 -19.71 -9.06
CA ASP A 186 16.95 -20.66 -10.02
C ASP A 186 15.89 -21.62 -10.57
N LEU A 187 15.02 -22.14 -9.71
CA LEU A 187 13.89 -22.99 -10.12
C LEU A 187 12.94 -22.23 -11.06
N MET A 188 12.57 -20.99 -10.74
CA MET A 188 11.74 -20.15 -11.61
C MET A 188 12.39 -19.94 -12.99
N LYS A 189 13.72 -19.73 -13.03
CA LYS A 189 14.48 -19.61 -14.28
C LYS A 189 14.46 -20.93 -15.09
N LYS A 190 14.60 -22.08 -14.44
CA LYS A 190 14.51 -23.40 -15.09
C LYS A 190 13.13 -23.63 -15.70
N ILE A 191 12.06 -23.36 -14.96
CA ILE A 191 10.67 -23.46 -15.46
C ILE A 191 10.48 -22.58 -16.69
N LYS A 192 10.92 -21.32 -16.64
CA LYS A 192 10.83 -20.40 -17.79
C LYS A 192 11.56 -20.93 -19.02
N LYS A 193 12.75 -21.51 -18.86
CA LYS A 193 13.52 -22.10 -19.98
C LYS A 193 12.87 -23.35 -20.57
N ILE A 194 12.14 -24.13 -19.77
CA ILE A 194 11.39 -25.30 -20.28
C ILE A 194 10.21 -24.84 -21.14
N LEU A 195 9.44 -23.85 -20.66
CA LEU A 195 8.22 -23.39 -21.32
C LEU A 195 8.49 -22.42 -22.48
N ASP A 196 9.58 -21.65 -22.41
CA ASP A 196 9.96 -20.67 -23.42
C ASP A 196 11.49 -20.70 -23.64
N PRO A 197 12.01 -21.74 -24.33
CA PRO A 197 13.45 -21.95 -24.51
C PRO A 197 14.14 -20.81 -25.26
N LYS A 198 13.40 -20.10 -26.13
CA LYS A 198 13.90 -18.97 -26.91
C LYS A 198 13.73 -17.62 -26.19
N LEU A 199 13.15 -17.61 -24.99
CA LEU A 199 12.90 -16.42 -24.17
C LEU A 199 12.13 -15.31 -24.91
N LEU A 200 11.15 -15.68 -25.76
CA LEU A 200 10.38 -14.73 -26.58
C LEU A 200 9.21 -14.10 -25.82
N LEU A 201 8.67 -14.79 -24.82
CA LEU A 201 7.49 -14.35 -24.09
C LEU A 201 7.88 -13.38 -22.97
N ASN A 202 7.56 -12.10 -23.13
CA ASN A 202 7.77 -11.04 -22.14
C ASN A 202 9.23 -10.96 -21.60
N PRO A 203 10.21 -10.72 -22.49
CA PRO A 203 11.61 -10.66 -22.09
C PRO A 203 11.86 -9.56 -21.05
N GLN A 204 12.84 -9.80 -20.17
CA GLN A 204 13.35 -8.85 -19.16
C GLN A 204 12.35 -8.43 -18.06
N LYS A 205 11.12 -8.95 -18.03
CA LYS A 205 10.12 -8.48 -17.04
C LYS A 205 10.18 -9.18 -15.69
N MET A 206 10.17 -10.51 -15.58
CA MET A 206 10.02 -11.13 -14.25
C MET A 206 11.35 -11.32 -13.52
N MET A 207 12.36 -11.77 -14.25
CA MET A 207 13.69 -12.04 -13.73
C MET A 207 14.70 -11.72 -14.82
N ASN A 208 15.90 -11.34 -14.42
CA ASN A 208 16.99 -11.19 -15.37
C ASN A 208 17.58 -12.58 -15.73
N PHE A 209 17.65 -12.86 -17.03
CA PHE A 209 18.23 -14.07 -17.61
C PHE A 209 19.60 -13.82 -18.25
N LYS A 210 20.04 -12.56 -18.28
CA LYS A 210 21.43 -12.21 -18.61
C LYS A 210 22.33 -12.47 -17.40
#